data_AF-F0IBX5-F1
#
_entry.id   AF-F0IBX5-F1
#
_cell.length_a   1.000
_cell.length_b   1.000
_cell.length_c   1.000
_cell.angle_alpha   90.00
_cell.angle_beta   90.00
_cell.angle_gamma   90.00
#
_symmetry.space_group_name_H-M   'P 1'
#
loop_
_entity.id
_entity.type
_entity.pdbx_description
1 polymer ?
#
loop_
_entity_poly.entity_id
_entity_poly.type
_entity_poly.pdbx_seq_one_letter_code
_entity_poly.pdbx_strand_id
1 'polypeptide(L)'
;MKTNLFKYLIMKKIISLICIASFAIGVFSCKKEEQHQEIKQEDNRTAKVIQQLNNTVILGQDVKMAGVDKSRLPGGVPTKFRFRWKEVEKKMEIQIVKIQPGSMPFAIGMTANATLMELSSWEKNEYPEAGWIKLFDDKGEVTPYLKDDDPAKPKPDGAVILVGFYNVNTQEIEISINYNMMNVVGHVFRQKIDTARLKNFDEEYDAYEEALAEWKLDHGDEQLRGKTYQYTVEFLGESRTLSSTLTYEGKTTQVDLPIHFQWKGGTEYTNVTKRMRITLPKTAVAANNMQISFEALARFAYPTTKTEQELYQKAGIEGETFSHYLFTKFKAVNVTTTLWNAEGTQQLKTSDKGEIRIITRLKKNGASIRLAYINKELGLYITSPIIPIEGGYDDL
;
A
#
# COMPACT_ATOMS: atom_id res chain seq x y z
N MET A 1 -29.06 14.45 -5.60
CA MET A 1 -28.18 14.26 -6.78
C MET A 1 -27.46 15.53 -7.27
N LYS A 2 -28.00 16.75 -7.09
CA LYS A 2 -27.38 18.01 -7.57
C LYS A 2 -26.20 18.53 -6.72
N THR A 3 -26.09 18.16 -5.46
CA THR A 3 -25.07 18.67 -4.52
C THR A 3 -23.67 18.06 -4.71
N ASN A 4 -23.58 16.82 -5.19
CA ASN A 4 -22.29 16.16 -5.44
C ASN A 4 -21.66 16.57 -6.78
N LEU A 5 -22.49 16.94 -7.77
CA LEU A 5 -22.01 17.43 -9.06
C LEU A 5 -21.32 18.81 -8.92
N PHE A 6 -21.84 19.67 -8.04
CA PHE A 6 -21.28 20.99 -7.78
C PHE A 6 -19.92 20.92 -7.07
N LYS A 7 -19.74 20.01 -6.10
CA LYS A 7 -18.44 19.74 -5.48
C LYS A 7 -17.42 19.19 -6.48
N TYR A 8 -17.84 18.29 -7.38
CA TYR A 8 -16.96 17.72 -8.41
C TYR A 8 -16.52 18.74 -9.47
N LEU A 9 -17.41 19.68 -9.84
CA LEU A 9 -17.10 20.81 -10.74
C LEU A 9 -16.16 21.85 -10.11
N ILE A 10 -16.27 22.10 -8.81
CA ILE A 10 -15.34 22.97 -8.06
C ILE A 10 -13.96 22.31 -7.94
N MET A 11 -13.91 21.01 -7.66
CA MET A 11 -12.66 20.24 -7.52
C MET A 11 -11.88 20.13 -8.85
N LYS A 12 -12.58 19.98 -9.99
CA LYS A 12 -11.95 20.04 -11.32
C LYS A 12 -11.40 21.43 -11.67
N LYS A 13 -12.09 22.50 -11.27
CA LYS A 13 -11.60 23.88 -11.49
C LYS A 13 -10.34 24.17 -10.67
N ILE A 14 -10.26 23.70 -9.42
CA ILE A 14 -9.09 23.90 -8.56
C ILE A 14 -7.87 23.11 -9.08
N ILE A 15 -8.05 21.85 -9.49
CA ILE A 15 -6.98 21.02 -10.06
C ILE A 15 -6.51 21.57 -11.42
N SER A 16 -7.42 22.11 -12.24
CA SER A 16 -7.07 22.74 -13.51
C SER A 16 -6.36 24.09 -13.34
N LEU A 17 -6.64 24.85 -12.27
CA LEU A 17 -6.03 26.16 -12.05
C LEU A 17 -4.58 26.04 -11.54
N ILE A 18 -4.29 25.02 -10.72
CA ILE A 18 -2.93 24.73 -10.25
C ILE A 18 -2.02 24.27 -11.40
N CYS A 19 -2.56 23.58 -12.41
CA CYS A 19 -1.80 23.19 -13.61
C CYS A 19 -1.55 24.33 -14.61
N ILE A 20 -2.35 25.41 -14.59
CA ILE A 20 -2.17 26.56 -15.50
C ILE A 20 -1.23 27.61 -14.89
N ALA A 21 -1.09 27.64 -13.56
CA ALA A 21 -0.13 28.51 -12.87
C ALA A 21 1.35 28.18 -13.17
N SER A 22 1.63 27.04 -13.81
CA SER A 22 2.99 26.65 -14.24
C SER A 22 3.40 27.17 -15.63
N PHE A 23 2.53 27.91 -16.35
CA PHE A 23 2.82 28.33 -17.74
C PHE A 23 2.64 29.83 -18.03
N ALA A 24 2.42 30.67 -17.02
CA ALA A 24 2.27 32.13 -17.21
C ALA A 24 3.23 32.93 -16.31
N ILE A 25 4.54 32.80 -16.55
CA ILE A 25 5.50 33.83 -16.13
C ILE A 25 5.51 34.89 -17.24
N GLY A 26 4.59 35.85 -17.13
CA GLY A 26 4.46 36.95 -18.08
C GLY A 26 3.70 38.11 -17.46
N VAL A 27 4.45 39.09 -16.96
CA VAL A 27 4.04 40.46 -16.60
C VAL A 27 2.88 40.62 -15.61
N PHE A 28 3.17 40.42 -14.32
CA PHE A 28 2.73 41.35 -13.28
C PHE A 28 3.91 41.68 -12.38
N SER A 29 4.25 42.97 -12.29
CA SER A 29 5.20 43.52 -11.33
C SER A 29 4.59 43.42 -9.93
N CYS A 30 4.64 42.23 -9.33
CA CYS A 30 4.33 42.00 -7.93
C CYS A 30 5.63 42.18 -7.13
N LYS A 31 5.55 42.94 -6.03
CA LYS A 31 6.66 43.25 -5.13
C LYS A 31 7.42 41.97 -4.74
N LYS A 32 8.68 41.88 -5.18
CA LYS A 32 9.58 40.76 -4.90
C LYS A 32 9.89 40.58 -3.39
N GLU A 33 9.59 41.60 -2.56
CA GLU A 33 9.89 41.66 -1.12
C GLU A 33 8.97 40.80 -0.22
N GLU A 34 7.80 40.36 -0.68
CA GLU A 34 6.86 39.56 0.15
C GLU A 34 7.05 38.05 0.03
N GLN A 35 7.80 37.57 -0.97
CA GLN A 35 7.99 36.14 -1.20
C GLN A 35 9.25 35.67 -0.47
N HIS A 36 9.11 34.68 0.41
CA HIS A 36 10.21 33.99 1.11
C HIS A 36 10.90 34.77 2.25
N GLN A 37 10.11 35.46 3.08
CA GLN A 37 10.66 36.02 4.33
C GLN A 37 10.91 34.89 5.34
N GLU A 38 12.17 34.70 5.74
CA GLU A 38 12.52 33.74 6.79
C GLU A 38 11.89 34.12 8.13
N ILE A 39 11.43 33.13 8.89
CA ILE A 39 10.89 33.37 10.23
C ILE A 39 12.04 33.81 11.13
N LYS A 40 11.81 34.88 11.91
CA LYS A 40 12.78 35.32 12.92
C LYS A 40 12.99 34.21 13.96
N GLN A 41 14.24 33.99 14.34
CA GLN A 41 14.66 32.85 15.18
C GLN A 41 13.92 32.74 16.53
N GLU A 42 13.46 33.87 17.09
CA GLU A 42 12.77 33.92 18.39
C GLU A 42 11.26 33.58 18.31
N ASP A 43 10.76 33.23 17.13
CA ASP A 43 9.38 32.80 16.98
C ASP A 43 9.13 31.45 17.66
N ASN A 44 8.18 31.41 18.60
CA ASN A 44 7.84 30.18 19.32
C ASN A 44 7.40 29.04 18.37
N ARG A 45 6.86 29.39 17.19
CA ARG A 45 6.45 28.42 16.18
C ARG A 45 7.65 27.63 15.64
N THR A 46 8.84 28.22 15.53
CA THR A 46 10.07 27.51 15.14
C THR A 46 10.42 26.41 16.14
N ALA A 47 10.39 26.73 17.44
CA ALA A 47 10.65 25.74 18.48
C ALA A 47 9.61 24.60 18.45
N LYS A 48 8.32 24.92 18.20
CA LYS A 48 7.26 23.92 18.03
C LYS A 48 7.49 23.02 16.81
N VAL A 49 7.85 23.57 15.66
CA VAL A 49 8.21 22.80 14.45
C VAL A 49 9.30 21.79 14.78
N ILE A 50 10.39 22.25 15.40
CA ILE A 50 11.51 21.38 15.76
C ILE A 50 11.05 20.28 16.73
N GLN A 51 10.29 20.63 17.76
CA GLN A 51 9.81 19.65 18.73
C GLN A 51 8.87 18.61 18.13
N GLN A 52 7.98 19.02 17.21
CA GLN A 52 6.88 18.20 16.71
C GLN A 52 7.26 17.38 15.48
N LEU A 53 8.11 17.94 14.60
CA LEU A 53 8.48 17.30 13.34
C LEU A 53 9.84 16.61 13.35
N ASN A 54 10.73 16.78 14.32
CA ASN A 54 12.08 16.18 14.29
C ASN A 54 12.09 14.65 14.54
N ASN A 55 11.45 13.88 13.66
CA ASN A 55 11.24 12.45 13.71
C ASN A 55 10.96 11.88 12.29
N THR A 56 10.63 10.59 12.22
CA THR A 56 10.10 9.99 10.99
C THR A 56 8.59 9.84 11.09
N VAL A 57 7.87 10.26 10.04
CA VAL A 57 6.40 10.16 9.95
C VAL A 57 6.00 9.45 8.67
N ILE A 58 4.82 8.84 8.68
CA ILE A 58 4.23 8.22 7.50
C ILE A 58 3.19 9.16 6.93
N LEU A 59 3.38 9.56 5.67
CA LEU A 59 2.43 10.40 4.93
C LEU A 59 2.04 9.66 3.65
N GLY A 60 0.76 9.72 3.30
CA GLY A 60 0.27 9.25 2.01
C GLY A 60 0.68 10.24 0.92
N GLN A 61 1.51 9.80 -0.03
CA GLN A 61 2.01 10.67 -1.10
C GLN A 61 1.33 10.33 -2.43
N ASP A 62 0.63 11.29 -3.00
CA ASP A 62 0.16 11.22 -4.38
C ASP A 62 1.31 11.58 -5.32
N VAL A 63 1.64 10.71 -6.25
CA VAL A 63 2.75 10.91 -7.17
C VAL A 63 2.21 10.91 -8.58
N LYS A 64 2.41 12.03 -9.28
CA LYS A 64 2.07 12.17 -10.69
C LYS A 64 3.33 12.16 -11.53
N MET A 65 3.29 11.48 -12.66
CA MET A 65 4.33 11.54 -13.69
C MET A 65 3.69 11.99 -14.99
N ALA A 66 4.15 13.11 -15.55
CA ALA A 66 3.55 13.74 -16.74
C ALA A 66 2.03 13.94 -16.61
N GLY A 67 1.57 14.39 -15.42
CA GLY A 67 0.16 14.64 -15.12
C GLY A 67 -0.69 13.40 -14.81
N VAL A 68 -0.16 12.19 -15.04
CA VAL A 68 -0.86 10.93 -14.72
C VAL A 68 -0.54 10.52 -13.30
N ASP A 69 -1.57 10.33 -12.48
CA ASP A 69 -1.43 9.77 -11.14
C ASP A 69 -0.90 8.32 -11.22
N LYS A 70 0.26 8.13 -10.59
CA LYS A 70 0.98 6.86 -10.46
C LYS A 70 0.76 6.22 -9.10
N SER A 71 0.27 6.92 -8.08
CA SER A 71 -0.12 6.30 -6.81
C SER A 71 -1.38 5.45 -6.95
N ARG A 72 -2.27 5.79 -7.91
CA ARG A 72 -3.50 5.06 -8.31
C ARG A 72 -4.58 4.93 -7.23
N LEU A 73 -4.22 4.95 -5.94
CA LEU A 73 -5.11 4.77 -4.81
C LEU A 73 -5.39 6.11 -4.11
N PRO A 74 -6.62 6.34 -3.60
CA PRO A 74 -7.01 7.62 -2.99
C PRO A 74 -6.21 8.08 -1.77
N GLY A 75 -5.50 7.17 -1.10
CA GLY A 75 -4.67 7.47 0.08
C GLY A 75 -3.22 7.81 -0.25
N GLY A 76 -2.83 7.81 -1.52
CA GLY A 76 -1.44 7.92 -1.94
C GLY A 76 -0.59 6.72 -1.50
N VAL A 77 0.70 6.77 -1.81
CA VAL A 77 1.70 5.76 -1.40
C VAL A 77 2.11 6.06 0.05
N PRO A 78 1.98 5.12 1.00
CA PRO A 78 2.54 5.29 2.34
C PRO A 78 4.04 5.53 2.25
N THR A 79 4.48 6.73 2.62
CA THR A 79 5.86 7.18 2.43
C THR A 79 6.46 7.63 3.75
N LYS A 80 7.67 7.13 4.05
CA LYS A 80 8.47 7.57 5.19
C LYS A 80 9.11 8.92 4.87
N PHE A 81 8.62 9.97 5.51
CA PHE A 81 9.27 11.27 5.54
C PHE A 81 10.10 11.36 6.81
N ARG A 82 11.41 11.54 6.65
CA ARG A 82 12.33 11.81 7.76
C ARG A 82 12.57 13.29 7.82
N PHE A 83 12.28 13.87 8.98
CA PHE A 83 12.48 15.27 9.26
C PHE A 83 13.58 15.36 10.31
N ARG A 84 14.59 16.19 10.03
CA ARG A 84 15.70 16.40 10.95
C ARG A 84 16.07 17.87 11.00
N TRP A 85 16.03 18.44 12.20
CA TRP A 85 16.53 19.80 12.39
C TRP A 85 18.07 19.82 12.36
N LYS A 86 18.63 20.65 11.47
CA LYS A 86 20.07 20.90 11.38
C LYS A 86 20.40 22.19 12.12
N GLU A 87 20.82 22.05 13.36
CA GLU A 87 21.06 23.17 14.28
C GLU A 87 22.07 24.20 13.75
N VAL A 88 23.13 23.74 13.06
CA VAL A 88 24.17 24.61 12.50
C VAL A 88 23.66 25.40 11.29
N GLU A 89 22.90 24.73 10.42
CA GLU A 89 22.38 25.32 9.17
C GLU A 89 21.05 26.06 9.38
N LYS A 90 20.42 25.90 10.55
CA LYS A 90 19.09 26.42 10.90
C LYS A 90 18.02 26.02 9.89
N LYS A 91 18.09 24.78 9.41
CA LYS A 91 17.22 24.22 8.37
C LYS A 91 16.60 22.92 8.81
N MET A 92 15.41 22.64 8.30
CA MET A 92 14.76 21.34 8.42
C MET A 92 15.16 20.47 7.23
N GLU A 93 16.01 19.48 7.47
CA GLU A 93 16.25 18.42 6.50
C GLU A 93 15.00 17.56 6.37
N ILE A 94 14.52 17.36 5.14
CA ILE A 94 13.41 16.50 4.79
C ILE A 94 13.94 15.46 3.82
N GLN A 95 13.83 14.19 4.19
CA GLN A 95 14.32 13.09 3.39
C GLN A 95 13.23 12.06 3.14
N ILE A 96 13.14 11.63 1.88
CA ILE A 96 12.43 10.41 1.48
C ILE A 96 13.49 9.43 0.99
N VAL A 97 13.60 8.29 1.66
CA VAL A 97 14.53 7.24 1.25
C VAL A 97 13.78 6.21 0.42
N LYS A 98 14.15 6.10 -0.86
CA LYS A 98 13.78 5.02 -1.78
C LYS A 98 12.30 4.64 -1.76
N ILE A 99 11.49 5.41 -2.46
CA ILE A 99 10.11 5.08 -2.78
C ILE A 99 9.97 4.68 -4.24
N GLN A 100 9.14 3.69 -4.55
CA GLN A 100 8.72 3.40 -5.93
C GLN A 100 7.21 3.54 -6.08
N PRO A 101 6.71 4.77 -6.27
CA PRO A 101 5.29 5.02 -6.46
C PRO A 101 4.67 4.21 -7.60
N GLY A 102 3.85 3.23 -7.23
CA GLY A 102 2.89 2.54 -8.08
C GLY A 102 3.46 1.83 -9.31
N SER A 103 3.32 2.47 -10.49
CA SER A 103 3.80 1.94 -11.78
C SER A 103 5.04 2.68 -12.29
N MET A 104 5.79 3.36 -11.43
CA MET A 104 7.05 3.99 -11.83
C MET A 104 8.12 2.94 -12.19
N PRO A 105 8.95 3.21 -13.21
CA PRO A 105 9.93 2.25 -13.72
C PRO A 105 11.13 2.00 -12.76
N PHE A 106 11.38 2.92 -11.83
CA PHE A 106 12.44 2.82 -10.83
C PHE A 106 12.06 3.58 -9.55
N ALA A 107 12.77 3.29 -8.46
CA ALA A 107 12.58 3.97 -7.19
C ALA A 107 13.34 5.30 -7.16
N ILE A 108 12.85 6.27 -6.39
CA ILE A 108 13.48 7.57 -6.19
C ILE A 108 13.58 7.90 -4.70
N GLY A 109 14.57 8.67 -4.33
CA GLY A 109 14.68 9.33 -3.03
C GLY A 109 14.81 10.83 -3.23
N MET A 110 14.64 11.60 -2.16
CA MET A 110 15.00 13.02 -2.17
C MET A 110 15.54 13.45 -0.82
N THR A 111 16.35 14.50 -0.85
CA THR A 111 16.79 15.25 0.33
C THR A 111 16.62 16.73 0.05
N ALA A 112 15.97 17.46 0.95
CA ALA A 112 15.81 18.91 0.91
C ALA A 112 16.20 19.51 2.27
N ASN A 113 16.88 20.64 2.29
CA ASN A 113 17.22 21.40 3.50
C ASN A 113 16.37 22.67 3.55
N ALA A 114 15.13 22.49 4.02
CA ALA A 114 14.10 23.51 4.00
C ALA A 114 14.33 24.61 5.03
N THR A 115 14.23 25.86 4.57
CA THR A 115 14.17 27.04 5.42
C THR A 115 12.74 27.22 5.95
N LEU A 116 12.61 27.67 7.20
CA LEU A 116 11.32 28.04 7.79
C LEU A 116 10.98 29.49 7.43
N MET A 117 9.85 29.69 6.77
CA MET A 117 9.44 30.98 6.21
C MET A 117 8.03 31.38 6.67
N GLU A 118 7.82 32.69 6.73
CA GLU A 118 6.49 33.27 6.85
C GLU A 118 5.67 32.99 5.59
N LEU A 119 4.36 32.91 5.77
CA LEU A 119 3.43 32.86 4.65
C LEU A 119 3.35 34.24 3.99
N SER A 120 3.39 34.24 2.66
CA SER A 120 3.05 35.39 1.84
C SER A 120 1.59 35.80 2.02
N SER A 121 1.23 37.00 1.55
CA SER A 121 -0.13 37.52 1.62
C SER A 121 -1.16 36.60 0.95
N TRP A 122 -0.80 35.93 -0.15
CA TRP A 122 -1.68 34.96 -0.81
C TRP A 122 -1.78 33.65 -0.03
N GLU A 123 -0.67 33.11 0.47
CA GLU A 123 -0.67 31.87 1.27
C GLU A 123 -1.49 32.05 2.56
N LYS A 124 -1.45 33.24 3.20
CA LYS A 124 -2.29 33.56 4.36
C LYS A 124 -3.80 33.51 4.06
N ASN A 125 -4.20 33.74 2.81
CA ASN A 125 -5.60 33.61 2.41
C ASN A 125 -6.02 32.14 2.25
N GLU A 126 -5.12 31.28 1.74
CA GLU A 126 -5.36 29.84 1.56
C GLU A 126 -5.24 29.04 2.89
N TYR A 127 -4.44 29.57 3.82
CA TYR A 127 -4.16 29.02 5.14
C TYR A 127 -4.50 30.06 6.23
N PRO A 128 -5.79 30.39 6.42
CA PRO A 128 -6.20 31.49 7.29
C PRO A 128 -6.08 31.19 8.79
N GLU A 129 -5.92 29.92 9.18
CA GLU A 129 -5.80 29.54 10.59
C GLU A 129 -4.45 30.00 11.17
N ALA A 130 -4.42 30.31 12.47
CA ALA A 130 -3.16 30.64 13.12
C ALA A 130 -2.23 29.41 13.20
N GLY A 131 -0.93 29.62 13.08
CA GLY A 131 0.10 28.61 13.34
C GLY A 131 0.76 27.99 12.10
N TRP A 132 0.37 28.39 10.89
CA TRP A 132 1.04 27.94 9.68
C TRP A 132 2.46 28.51 9.55
N ILE A 133 3.37 27.65 9.11
CA ILE A 133 4.76 27.93 8.71
C ILE A 133 4.98 27.32 7.33
N LYS A 134 5.74 28.01 6.48
CA LYS A 134 6.22 27.49 5.20
C LYS A 134 7.58 26.82 5.36
N LEU A 135 7.74 25.64 4.78
CA LEU A 135 9.00 24.90 4.61
C LEU A 135 9.40 25.04 3.14
N PHE A 136 10.55 25.61 2.82
CA PHE A 136 10.95 25.85 1.44
C PHE A 136 12.39 25.49 1.15
N ASP A 137 12.61 24.74 0.07
CA ASP A 137 13.93 24.51 -0.52
C ASP A 137 13.82 24.45 -2.05
N ASP A 138 14.66 25.20 -2.74
CA ASP A 138 14.80 25.19 -4.21
C ASP A 138 16.11 24.51 -4.67
N LYS A 139 16.89 23.98 -3.73
CA LYS A 139 18.18 23.31 -3.95
C LYS A 139 18.17 21.88 -3.40
N GLY A 140 16.99 21.28 -3.26
CA GLY A 140 16.89 19.89 -2.90
C GLY A 140 17.49 19.01 -3.99
N GLU A 141 17.80 17.77 -3.65
CA GLU A 141 18.40 16.81 -4.55
C GLU A 141 17.50 15.58 -4.66
N VAL A 142 17.36 15.05 -5.88
CA VAL A 142 16.70 13.76 -6.13
C VAL A 142 17.74 12.70 -6.35
N THR A 143 17.46 11.48 -5.88
CA THR A 143 18.34 10.34 -6.00
C THR A 143 17.59 9.22 -6.72
N PRO A 144 17.84 8.97 -8.02
CA PRO A 144 17.29 7.80 -8.68
C PRO A 144 17.98 6.53 -8.19
N TYR A 145 17.23 5.44 -8.07
CA TYR A 145 17.76 4.11 -7.77
C TYR A 145 17.61 3.24 -9.02
N LEU A 146 18.62 3.30 -9.89
CA LEU A 146 18.66 2.51 -11.13
C LEU A 146 19.13 1.08 -10.84
N LYS A 147 18.74 0.12 -11.70
CA LYS A 147 19.05 -1.31 -11.50
C LYS A 147 20.54 -1.63 -11.49
N ASP A 148 21.34 -0.84 -12.21
CA ASP A 148 22.77 -1.08 -12.40
C ASP A 148 23.66 -0.28 -11.42
N ASP A 149 23.06 0.56 -10.57
CA ASP A 149 23.78 1.34 -9.57
C ASP A 149 23.98 0.54 -8.28
N ASP A 150 25.09 0.82 -7.57
CA ASP A 150 25.31 0.31 -6.22
C ASP A 150 24.23 0.89 -5.29
N PRO A 151 23.26 0.07 -4.81
CA PRO A 151 22.18 0.57 -3.97
C PRO A 151 22.66 1.06 -2.60
N ALA A 152 23.89 0.71 -2.19
CA ALA A 152 24.52 1.21 -0.97
C ALA A 152 25.19 2.59 -1.17
N LYS A 153 25.39 3.03 -2.43
CA LYS A 153 26.02 4.31 -2.77
C LYS A 153 25.20 5.07 -3.83
N PRO A 154 23.92 5.36 -3.54
CA PRO A 154 23.08 6.03 -4.51
C PRO A 154 23.58 7.48 -4.70
N LYS A 155 23.62 7.96 -5.94
CA LYS A 155 24.14 9.29 -6.28
C LYS A 155 22.99 10.25 -6.57
N PRO A 156 22.99 11.46 -5.98
CA PRO A 156 22.05 12.49 -6.38
C PRO A 156 22.22 12.84 -7.86
N ASP A 157 21.11 12.91 -8.58
CA ASP A 157 21.08 13.23 -10.02
C ASP A 157 19.78 13.98 -10.35
N GLY A 158 19.79 15.28 -10.07
CA GLY A 158 18.69 16.19 -10.35
C GLY A 158 18.34 17.11 -9.18
N ALA A 159 17.55 18.15 -9.48
CA ALA A 159 17.12 19.14 -8.51
C ALA A 159 15.70 18.87 -8.02
N VAL A 160 15.42 19.22 -6.77
CA VAL A 160 14.09 19.15 -6.15
C VAL A 160 13.70 20.54 -5.69
N ILE A 161 12.47 20.94 -6.01
CA ILE A 161 11.83 22.07 -5.36
C ILE A 161 10.81 21.51 -4.38
N LEU A 162 10.99 21.83 -3.10
CA LEU A 162 10.09 21.46 -2.03
C LEU A 162 9.39 22.71 -1.49
N VAL A 163 8.07 22.63 -1.43
CA VAL A 163 7.22 23.60 -0.74
C VAL A 163 6.33 22.83 0.23
N GLY A 164 6.48 23.07 1.52
CA GLY A 164 5.62 22.51 2.55
C GLY A 164 4.95 23.59 3.38
N PHE A 165 3.81 23.26 3.95
CA PHE A 165 3.10 24.07 4.93
C PHE A 165 2.81 23.20 6.15
N TYR A 166 3.17 23.69 7.33
CA TYR A 166 2.94 22.98 8.58
C TYR A 166 2.24 23.88 9.59
N ASN A 167 1.16 23.39 10.18
CA ASN A 167 0.45 24.10 11.24
C ASN A 167 0.88 23.56 12.62
N VAL A 168 1.55 24.39 13.42
CA VAL A 168 2.07 23.98 14.74
C VAL A 168 0.98 23.76 15.80
N ASN A 169 -0.25 24.23 15.54
CA ASN A 169 -1.38 24.11 16.46
C ASN A 169 -2.23 22.88 16.15
N THR A 170 -2.48 22.58 14.87
CA THR A 170 -3.30 21.42 14.44
C THR A 170 -2.45 20.20 14.09
N GLN A 171 -1.15 20.38 13.89
CA GLN A 171 -0.19 19.38 13.39
C GLN A 171 -0.56 18.85 11.99
N GLU A 172 -1.22 19.68 11.19
CA GLU A 172 -1.48 19.38 9.78
C GLU A 172 -0.28 19.76 8.93
N ILE A 173 0.02 18.93 7.94
CA ILE A 173 1.10 19.12 6.98
C ILE A 173 0.57 18.98 5.55
N GLU A 174 1.04 19.86 4.68
CA GLU A 174 0.86 19.79 3.23
C GLU A 174 2.23 19.93 2.58
N ILE A 175 2.57 19.07 1.61
CA ILE A 175 3.89 19.09 0.96
C ILE A 175 3.72 18.90 -0.53
N SER A 176 4.30 19.80 -1.31
CA SER A 176 4.50 19.70 -2.74
C SER A 176 5.98 19.49 -3.04
N ILE A 177 6.28 18.48 -3.85
CA ILE A 177 7.63 18.11 -4.25
C ILE A 177 7.66 18.06 -5.76
N ASN A 178 8.40 18.96 -6.39
CA ASN A 178 8.75 18.83 -7.80
C ASN A 178 10.12 18.18 -7.90
N TYR A 179 10.17 16.96 -8.43
CA TYR A 179 11.42 16.19 -8.54
C TYR A 179 12.30 16.62 -9.73
N ASN A 180 11.84 17.60 -10.53
CA ASN A 180 12.47 18.13 -11.75
C ASN A 180 13.05 17.05 -12.69
N MET A 181 12.45 15.86 -12.64
CA MET A 181 12.85 14.68 -13.39
C MET A 181 11.59 14.06 -13.97
N MET A 182 11.55 13.88 -15.29
CA MET A 182 10.44 13.25 -16.03
C MET A 182 9.04 13.81 -15.68
N ASN A 183 8.94 15.09 -15.32
CA ASN A 183 7.70 15.72 -14.84
C ASN A 183 7.04 14.95 -13.67
N VAL A 184 7.85 14.43 -12.76
CA VAL A 184 7.39 13.77 -11.54
C VAL A 184 7.12 14.81 -10.45
N VAL A 185 5.91 14.79 -9.92
CA VAL A 185 5.46 15.66 -8.82
C VAL A 185 4.86 14.80 -7.73
N GLY A 186 5.34 14.97 -6.51
CA GLY A 186 4.79 14.38 -5.30
C GLY A 186 3.95 15.38 -4.53
N HIS A 187 2.85 14.92 -3.96
CA HIS A 187 1.94 15.76 -3.20
C HIS A 187 1.41 15.02 -1.96
N VAL A 188 1.49 15.69 -0.80
CA VAL A 188 0.84 15.28 0.45
C VAL A 188 -0.24 16.32 0.72
N PHE A 189 -1.51 15.96 0.57
CA PHE A 189 -2.60 16.90 0.79
C PHE A 189 -3.09 16.86 2.24
N ARG A 190 -2.87 17.96 2.98
CA ARG A 190 -3.41 18.25 4.33
C ARG A 190 -3.63 17.01 5.20
N GLN A 191 -2.53 16.37 5.60
CA GLN A 191 -2.56 15.23 6.50
C GLN A 191 -2.16 15.64 7.91
N LYS A 192 -2.82 15.08 8.91
CA LYS A 192 -2.39 15.25 10.30
C LYS A 192 -1.20 14.33 10.58
N ILE A 193 -0.19 14.86 11.27
CA ILE A 193 0.93 14.06 11.75
C ILE A 193 0.43 13.04 12.76
N ASP A 194 0.68 11.77 12.49
CA ASP A 194 0.46 10.66 13.40
C ASP A 194 1.74 9.82 13.50
N THR A 195 2.48 10.02 14.59
CA THR A 195 3.72 9.31 14.86
C THR A 195 3.48 7.83 15.19
N ALA A 196 2.27 7.46 15.60
CA ALA A 196 1.94 6.07 15.91
C ALA A 196 1.87 5.20 14.63
N ARG A 197 1.64 5.79 13.44
CA ARG A 197 1.63 5.06 12.15
C ARG A 197 2.98 4.44 11.81
N LEU A 198 4.09 4.99 12.30
CA LEU A 198 5.42 4.46 11.98
C LEU A 198 5.58 2.99 12.38
N LYS A 199 4.96 2.58 13.50
CA LYS A 199 5.03 1.19 14.00
C LYS A 199 4.28 0.20 13.09
N ASN A 200 3.32 0.69 12.30
CA ASN A 200 2.48 -0.10 11.40
C ASN A 200 2.90 0.08 9.93
N PHE A 201 4.01 0.76 9.64
CA PHE A 201 4.36 1.13 8.27
C PHE A 201 4.43 -0.07 7.33
N ASP A 202 5.06 -1.17 7.75
CA ASP A 202 5.20 -2.35 6.89
C ASP A 202 3.82 -2.94 6.55
N GLU A 203 2.90 -2.99 7.51
CA GLU A 203 1.52 -3.45 7.30
C GLU A 203 0.73 -2.49 6.40
N GLU A 204 0.86 -1.17 6.60
CA GLU A 204 0.20 -0.16 5.77
C GLU A 204 0.73 -0.18 4.33
N TYR A 205 2.03 -0.36 4.15
CA TYR A 205 2.67 -0.44 2.84
C TYR A 205 2.31 -1.74 2.12
N ASP A 206 2.31 -2.89 2.82
CA ASP A 206 1.86 -4.17 2.28
C ASP A 206 0.39 -4.12 1.83
N ALA A 207 -0.47 -3.47 2.62
CA ALA A 207 -1.87 -3.27 2.27
C ALA A 207 -2.04 -2.37 1.03
N TYR A 208 -1.22 -1.32 0.92
CA TYR A 208 -1.17 -0.46 -0.26
C TYR A 208 -0.72 -1.24 -1.51
N GLU A 209 0.38 -2.00 -1.44
CA GLU A 209 0.91 -2.77 -2.57
C GLU A 209 -0.09 -3.83 -3.06
N GLU A 210 -0.78 -4.49 -2.13
CA GLU A 210 -1.81 -5.47 -2.47
C GLU A 210 -3.03 -4.81 -3.14
N ALA A 211 -3.51 -3.69 -2.61
CA ALA A 211 -4.61 -2.92 -3.21
C ALA A 211 -4.22 -2.34 -4.58
N LEU A 212 -2.97 -1.90 -4.74
CA LEU A 212 -2.45 -1.38 -5.99
C LEU A 212 -2.39 -2.46 -7.06
N ALA A 213 -1.90 -3.65 -6.71
CA ALA A 213 -1.83 -4.74 -7.67
C ALA A 213 -3.23 -5.22 -8.08
N GLU A 214 -4.18 -5.29 -7.14
CA GLU A 214 -5.58 -5.50 -7.46
C GLU A 214 -6.12 -4.45 -8.44
N TRP A 215 -5.82 -3.18 -8.20
CA TRP A 215 -6.17 -2.08 -9.10
C TRP A 215 -5.54 -2.28 -10.49
N LYS A 216 -4.25 -2.63 -10.57
CA LYS A 216 -3.55 -2.85 -11.85
C LYS A 216 -4.18 -3.97 -12.67
N LEU A 217 -4.56 -5.07 -12.02
CA LEU A 217 -5.25 -6.19 -12.67
C LEU A 217 -6.63 -5.78 -13.19
N ASP A 218 -7.40 -5.02 -12.40
CA ASP A 218 -8.75 -4.56 -12.79
C ASP A 218 -8.73 -3.52 -13.91
N HIS A 219 -7.61 -2.81 -14.10
CA HIS A 219 -7.44 -1.77 -15.12
C HIS A 219 -6.57 -2.22 -16.31
N GLY A 220 -6.06 -3.46 -16.31
CA GLY A 220 -5.22 -4.00 -17.39
C GLY A 220 -3.79 -3.46 -17.44
N ASP A 221 -3.34 -2.76 -16.39
CA ASP A 221 -1.97 -2.26 -16.23
C ASP A 221 -0.98 -3.41 -15.91
N GLU A 222 -1.49 -4.56 -15.48
CA GLU A 222 -0.69 -5.76 -15.19
C GLU A 222 -1.37 -7.02 -15.71
N GLN A 223 -0.57 -7.94 -16.25
CA GLN A 223 -1.01 -9.27 -16.64
C GLN A 223 -0.18 -10.30 -15.90
N LEU A 224 -0.83 -11.30 -15.33
CA LEU A 224 -0.14 -12.43 -14.72
C LEU A 224 0.33 -13.36 -15.84
N ARG A 225 1.62 -13.30 -16.13
CA ARG A 225 2.28 -14.12 -17.16
C ARG A 225 3.25 -15.07 -16.48
N GLY A 226 3.32 -16.31 -16.94
CA GLY A 226 4.28 -17.31 -16.46
C GLY A 226 3.66 -18.68 -16.23
N LYS A 227 4.46 -19.74 -16.44
CA LYS A 227 4.03 -21.13 -16.24
C LYS A 227 3.69 -21.45 -14.78
N THR A 228 4.21 -20.68 -13.82
CA THR A 228 3.92 -20.87 -12.38
C THR A 228 2.43 -20.82 -12.06
N TYR A 229 1.65 -19.96 -12.72
CA TYR A 229 0.20 -19.90 -12.50
C TYR A 229 -0.50 -21.16 -13.01
N GLN A 230 -0.06 -21.71 -14.16
CA GLN A 230 -0.53 -22.99 -14.67
C GLN A 230 -0.20 -24.13 -13.71
N TYR A 231 1.07 -24.24 -13.32
CA TYR A 231 1.56 -25.24 -12.39
C TYR A 231 0.87 -25.13 -11.03
N THR A 232 0.45 -23.93 -10.61
CA THR A 232 -0.36 -23.77 -9.40
C THR A 232 -1.73 -24.43 -9.57
N VAL A 233 -2.42 -24.19 -10.69
CA VAL A 233 -3.74 -24.79 -10.93
C VAL A 233 -3.64 -26.31 -11.00
N GLU A 234 -2.63 -26.84 -11.70
CA GLU A 234 -2.35 -28.27 -11.76
C GLU A 234 -2.00 -28.86 -10.38
N PHE A 235 -1.15 -28.18 -9.61
CA PHE A 235 -0.80 -28.57 -8.24
C PHE A 235 -2.00 -28.56 -7.31
N LEU A 236 -2.92 -27.61 -7.41
CA LEU A 236 -4.13 -27.60 -6.59
C LEU A 236 -5.07 -28.76 -6.96
N GLY A 237 -5.16 -29.11 -8.25
CA GLY A 237 -6.09 -30.13 -8.74
C GLY A 237 -7.54 -29.78 -8.44
N GLU A 238 -8.41 -30.79 -8.32
CA GLU A 238 -9.84 -30.59 -8.02
C GLU A 238 -10.11 -30.30 -6.55
N SER A 239 -9.28 -30.85 -5.65
CA SER A 239 -9.45 -30.66 -4.21
C SER A 239 -8.17 -30.94 -3.42
N ARG A 240 -8.00 -30.25 -2.30
CA ARG A 240 -6.97 -30.51 -1.29
C ARG A 240 -7.60 -30.51 0.10
N THR A 241 -7.28 -31.52 0.91
CA THR A 241 -7.62 -31.53 2.33
C THR A 241 -6.53 -30.84 3.13
N LEU A 242 -6.88 -29.79 3.87
CA LEU A 242 -5.94 -29.00 4.65
C LEU A 242 -6.23 -29.15 6.14
N SER A 243 -5.34 -29.83 6.87
CA SER A 243 -5.36 -29.84 8.33
C SER A 243 -5.10 -28.43 8.85
N SER A 244 -6.08 -27.86 9.53
CA SER A 244 -6.11 -26.43 9.84
C SER A 244 -6.50 -26.18 11.29
N THR A 245 -5.93 -25.13 11.87
CA THR A 245 -6.39 -24.54 13.12
C THR A 245 -7.57 -23.63 12.83
N LEU A 246 -8.71 -23.90 13.45
CA LEU A 246 -9.91 -23.07 13.42
C LEU A 246 -10.15 -22.45 14.79
N THR A 247 -10.36 -21.13 14.82
CA THR A 247 -10.80 -20.39 16.01
C THR A 247 -12.18 -19.79 15.76
N TYR A 248 -13.14 -20.08 16.64
CA TYR A 248 -14.49 -19.52 16.61
C TYR A 248 -14.99 -19.32 18.04
N GLU A 249 -15.53 -18.13 18.34
CA GLU A 249 -16.02 -17.74 19.68
C GLU A 249 -14.98 -18.01 20.81
N GLY A 250 -13.70 -17.76 20.52
CA GLY A 250 -12.59 -17.94 21.46
C GLY A 250 -12.13 -19.38 21.66
N LYS A 251 -12.79 -20.37 21.04
CA LYS A 251 -12.36 -21.78 21.06
C LYS A 251 -11.52 -22.09 19.84
N THR A 252 -10.40 -22.78 20.04
CA THR A 252 -9.49 -23.21 18.98
C THR A 252 -9.51 -24.73 18.86
N THR A 253 -9.63 -25.25 17.64
CA THR A 253 -9.64 -26.68 17.34
C THR A 253 -8.87 -27.00 16.06
N GLN A 254 -8.47 -28.26 15.89
CA GLN A 254 -7.92 -28.77 14.63
C GLN A 254 -9.05 -29.37 13.80
N VAL A 255 -9.07 -29.05 12.52
CA VAL A 255 -10.08 -29.54 11.57
C VAL A 255 -9.45 -29.78 10.21
N ASP A 256 -9.81 -30.88 9.58
CA ASP A 256 -9.46 -31.15 8.19
C ASP A 256 -10.48 -30.52 7.25
N LEU A 257 -9.99 -29.65 6.36
CA LEU A 257 -10.83 -28.88 5.46
C LEU A 257 -10.68 -29.37 4.02
N PRO A 258 -11.66 -30.11 3.46
CA PRO A 258 -11.64 -30.51 2.05
C PRO A 258 -11.99 -29.30 1.17
N ILE A 259 -10.97 -28.59 0.70
CA ILE A 259 -11.15 -27.43 -0.17
C ILE A 259 -11.23 -27.89 -1.62
N HIS A 260 -12.31 -27.54 -2.31
CA HIS A 260 -12.48 -27.76 -3.74
C HIS A 260 -12.06 -26.54 -4.55
N PHE A 261 -11.38 -26.79 -5.67
CA PHE A 261 -10.92 -25.79 -6.61
C PHE A 261 -11.54 -26.05 -7.98
N GLN A 262 -12.16 -25.03 -8.55
CA GLN A 262 -12.73 -25.10 -9.89
C GLN A 262 -12.32 -23.86 -10.69
N TRP A 263 -11.39 -24.05 -11.63
CA TRP A 263 -10.95 -22.98 -12.51
C TRP A 263 -11.94 -22.80 -13.67
N LYS A 264 -12.64 -21.66 -13.71
CA LYS A 264 -13.50 -21.32 -14.85
C LYS A 264 -12.66 -20.62 -15.91
N GLY A 265 -12.09 -21.37 -16.86
CA GLY A 265 -11.30 -20.73 -17.92
C GLY A 265 -10.55 -21.56 -18.94
N GLY A 266 -10.51 -22.89 -18.84
CA GLY A 266 -9.64 -23.70 -19.70
C GLY A 266 -8.14 -23.44 -19.41
N THR A 267 -7.27 -23.62 -20.41
CA THR A 267 -5.80 -23.45 -20.31
C THR A 267 -5.33 -21.98 -20.27
N GLU A 268 -6.24 -21.00 -20.27
CA GLU A 268 -5.90 -19.57 -20.23
C GLU A 268 -5.75 -19.06 -18.79
N TYR A 269 -4.74 -19.55 -18.08
CA TYR A 269 -4.38 -19.12 -16.72
C TYR A 269 -3.76 -17.71 -16.66
N THR A 270 -3.54 -17.06 -17.82
CA THR A 270 -3.00 -15.71 -17.97
C THR A 270 -4.07 -14.61 -17.93
N ASN A 271 -5.36 -14.98 -17.91
CA ASN A 271 -6.45 -14.01 -17.90
C ASN A 271 -6.78 -13.57 -16.46
N VAL A 272 -6.35 -12.35 -16.13
CA VAL A 272 -6.50 -11.72 -14.81
C VAL A 272 -7.94 -11.40 -14.40
N THR A 273 -8.89 -11.42 -15.35
CA THR A 273 -10.32 -11.21 -15.05
C THR A 273 -11.01 -12.50 -14.64
N LYS A 274 -10.46 -13.67 -14.98
CA LYS A 274 -11.02 -14.96 -14.58
C LYS A 274 -10.79 -15.21 -13.08
N ARG A 275 -11.67 -16.02 -12.49
CA ARG A 275 -11.69 -16.31 -11.04
C ARG A 275 -11.68 -17.82 -10.81
N MET A 276 -10.87 -18.26 -9.85
CA MET A 276 -10.94 -19.59 -9.27
C MET A 276 -12.14 -19.64 -8.34
N ARG A 277 -13.06 -20.58 -8.57
CA ARG A 277 -14.06 -20.90 -7.55
C ARG A 277 -13.40 -21.79 -6.50
N ILE A 278 -13.44 -21.36 -5.25
CA ILE A 278 -12.94 -22.10 -4.10
C ILE A 278 -14.13 -22.39 -3.20
N THR A 279 -14.36 -23.67 -2.89
CA THR A 279 -15.51 -24.09 -2.10
C THR A 279 -15.05 -24.97 -0.94
N LEU A 280 -15.48 -24.61 0.26
CA LEU A 280 -15.50 -25.53 1.40
C LEU A 280 -16.93 -26.09 1.50
N PRO A 281 -17.13 -27.39 1.24
CA PRO A 281 -18.42 -28.02 1.44
C PRO A 281 -18.73 -28.04 2.94
N LYS A 282 -19.97 -28.34 3.31
CA LYS A 282 -20.35 -28.44 4.73
C LYS A 282 -19.42 -29.42 5.44
N THR A 283 -18.63 -28.88 6.36
CA THR A 283 -17.57 -29.60 7.06
C THR A 283 -17.82 -29.49 8.55
N ALA A 284 -17.83 -30.63 9.24
CA ALA A 284 -18.09 -30.68 10.67
C ALA A 284 -16.93 -30.11 11.48
N VAL A 285 -17.27 -29.29 12.47
CA VAL A 285 -16.35 -28.74 13.47
C VAL A 285 -16.83 -29.24 14.84
N ALA A 286 -16.43 -30.47 15.17
CA ALA A 286 -16.97 -31.20 16.32
C ALA A 286 -16.82 -30.43 17.65
N ALA A 287 -15.69 -29.74 17.86
CA ALA A 287 -15.43 -28.97 19.07
C ALA A 287 -16.43 -27.81 19.32
N ASN A 288 -17.09 -27.35 18.26
CA ASN A 288 -18.06 -26.25 18.31
C ASN A 288 -19.49 -26.74 18.05
N ASN A 289 -19.70 -28.05 17.90
CA ASN A 289 -21.00 -28.68 17.60
C ASN A 289 -21.72 -28.00 16.41
N MET A 290 -20.97 -27.78 15.32
CA MET A 290 -21.45 -27.02 14.17
C MET A 290 -20.85 -27.54 12.86
N GLN A 291 -21.38 -27.11 11.73
CA GLN A 291 -20.73 -27.27 10.43
C GLN A 291 -20.44 -25.91 9.80
N ILE A 292 -19.40 -25.85 8.98
CA ILE A 292 -19.00 -24.65 8.24
C ILE A 292 -18.98 -24.93 6.75
N SER A 293 -19.34 -23.93 5.94
CA SER A 293 -19.17 -23.96 4.49
C SER A 293 -18.87 -22.56 3.97
N PHE A 294 -18.08 -22.46 2.91
CA PHE A 294 -17.90 -21.20 2.21
C PHE A 294 -17.78 -21.38 0.70
N GLU A 295 -18.13 -20.35 -0.05
CA GLU A 295 -17.84 -20.23 -1.48
C GLU A 295 -17.15 -18.88 -1.73
N ALA A 296 -16.06 -18.92 -2.49
CA ALA A 296 -15.27 -17.77 -2.87
C ALA A 296 -14.97 -17.78 -4.37
N LEU A 297 -14.88 -16.59 -4.95
CA LEU A 297 -14.33 -16.35 -6.29
C LEU A 297 -12.99 -15.64 -6.15
N ALA A 298 -11.92 -16.41 -6.06
CA ALA A 298 -10.57 -15.88 -5.87
C ALA A 298 -9.92 -15.53 -7.22
N ARG A 299 -9.09 -14.50 -7.21
CA ARG A 299 -8.13 -14.23 -8.28
C ARG A 299 -6.73 -14.55 -7.82
N PHE A 300 -5.84 -14.82 -8.78
CA PHE A 300 -4.43 -14.67 -8.48
C PHE A 300 -4.14 -13.22 -8.07
N ALA A 301 -3.29 -13.07 -7.06
CA ALA A 301 -2.86 -11.80 -6.51
C ALA A 301 -1.33 -11.84 -6.38
N TYR A 302 -0.72 -10.69 -6.63
CA TYR A 302 0.71 -10.42 -6.47
C TYR A 302 0.82 -9.00 -5.89
N PRO A 303 1.87 -8.62 -5.14
CA PRO A 303 2.93 -9.44 -4.58
C PRO A 303 2.50 -10.22 -3.32
N THR A 304 3.37 -11.14 -2.90
CA THR A 304 3.38 -11.68 -1.53
C THR A 304 3.88 -10.60 -0.58
N THR A 305 3.08 -10.25 0.44
CA THR A 305 3.37 -9.20 1.42
C THR A 305 4.57 -9.56 2.31
N LYS A 306 5.25 -8.58 2.90
CA LYS A 306 6.38 -8.84 3.82
C LYS A 306 5.96 -9.73 4.99
N THR A 307 4.79 -9.49 5.57
CA THR A 307 4.26 -10.37 6.63
C THR A 307 4.07 -11.81 6.16
N GLU A 308 3.57 -12.02 4.94
CA GLU A 308 3.44 -13.36 4.35
C GLU A 308 4.82 -14.00 4.13
N GLN A 309 5.83 -13.24 3.70
CA GLN A 309 7.19 -13.74 3.53
C GLN A 309 7.83 -14.17 4.86
N GLU A 310 7.70 -13.33 5.90
CA GLU A 310 8.21 -13.63 7.25
C GLU A 310 7.58 -14.89 7.86
N LEU A 311 6.32 -15.18 7.54
CA LEU A 311 5.66 -16.43 7.97
C LEU A 311 6.34 -17.67 7.38
N TYR A 312 6.71 -17.62 6.10
CA TYR A 312 7.42 -18.73 5.44
C TYR A 312 8.86 -18.85 5.96
N GLN A 313 9.54 -17.73 6.21
CA GLN A 313 10.87 -17.73 6.84
C GLN A 313 10.84 -18.39 8.23
N LYS A 314 9.88 -18.01 9.09
CA LYS A 314 9.69 -18.63 10.42
C LYS A 314 9.33 -20.11 10.37
N ALA A 315 8.79 -20.59 9.25
CA ALA A 315 8.52 -22.00 9.01
C ALA A 315 9.76 -22.79 8.52
N GLY A 316 10.96 -22.20 8.58
CA GLY A 316 12.21 -22.84 8.17
C GLY A 316 12.48 -22.77 6.67
N ILE A 317 11.74 -21.95 5.92
CA ILE A 317 11.97 -21.67 4.49
C ILE A 317 12.81 -20.39 4.40
N GLU A 318 14.00 -20.44 4.99
CA GLU A 318 14.94 -19.31 5.03
C GLU A 318 15.75 -19.22 3.73
N GLY A 319 16.09 -17.99 3.33
CA GLY A 319 17.00 -17.72 2.19
C GLY A 319 16.37 -17.83 0.79
N GLU A 320 15.06 -18.09 0.69
CA GLU A 320 14.40 -18.11 -0.62
C GLU A 320 13.97 -16.72 -1.09
N THR A 321 14.18 -16.45 -2.37
CA THR A 321 13.66 -15.26 -3.03
C THR A 321 12.15 -15.42 -3.27
N PHE A 322 11.34 -14.64 -2.58
CA PHE A 322 9.89 -14.58 -2.77
C PHE A 322 9.56 -13.90 -4.10
N SER A 323 9.56 -14.70 -5.16
CA SER A 323 9.22 -14.28 -6.52
C SER A 323 7.97 -15.00 -7.00
N HIS A 324 7.28 -14.41 -7.98
CA HIS A 324 6.12 -15.04 -8.63
C HIS A 324 6.47 -16.31 -9.40
N TYR A 325 7.77 -16.61 -9.59
CA TYR A 325 8.23 -17.86 -10.19
C TYR A 325 8.08 -19.02 -9.22
N LEU A 326 8.20 -18.79 -7.91
CA LEU A 326 8.18 -19.83 -6.89
C LEU A 326 6.91 -19.80 -6.03
N PHE A 327 6.37 -18.60 -5.79
CA PHE A 327 5.21 -18.38 -4.94
C PHE A 327 4.05 -17.79 -5.74
N THR A 328 2.85 -18.33 -5.54
CA THR A 328 1.61 -17.73 -6.05
C THR A 328 0.61 -17.56 -4.93
N LYS A 329 -0.22 -16.51 -5.04
CA LYS A 329 -1.27 -16.21 -4.06
C LYS A 329 -2.62 -16.15 -4.77
N PHE A 330 -3.61 -16.82 -4.21
CA PHE A 330 -5.02 -16.58 -4.48
C PHE A 330 -5.61 -15.73 -3.37
N LYS A 331 -6.36 -14.69 -3.75
CA LYS A 331 -7.11 -13.85 -2.81
C LYS A 331 -8.55 -13.73 -3.27
N ALA A 332 -9.48 -13.86 -2.32
CA ALA A 332 -10.85 -13.41 -2.49
C ALA A 332 -11.28 -12.60 -1.29
N VAL A 333 -11.98 -11.51 -1.58
CA VAL A 333 -12.73 -10.72 -0.61
C VAL A 333 -14.22 -11.00 -0.81
N ASN A 334 -15.01 -10.66 0.19
CA ASN A 334 -16.46 -10.89 0.22
C ASN A 334 -16.86 -12.37 0.10
N VAL A 335 -16.12 -13.26 0.78
CA VAL A 335 -16.37 -14.70 0.79
C VAL A 335 -17.65 -14.98 1.57
N THR A 336 -18.62 -15.60 0.90
CA THR A 336 -19.88 -16.00 1.53
C THR A 336 -19.64 -17.22 2.39
N THR A 337 -19.89 -17.08 3.68
CA THR A 337 -19.63 -18.11 4.69
C THR A 337 -20.88 -18.36 5.50
N THR A 338 -21.22 -19.63 5.68
CA THR A 338 -22.38 -20.04 6.45
C THR A 338 -21.97 -21.02 7.54
N LEU A 339 -22.43 -20.72 8.74
CA LEU A 339 -22.36 -21.57 9.92
C LEU A 339 -23.70 -22.31 10.05
N TRP A 340 -23.63 -23.61 10.27
CA TRP A 340 -24.79 -24.49 10.36
C TRP A 340 -24.80 -25.19 11.71
N ASN A 341 -25.97 -25.68 12.14
CA ASN A 341 -26.06 -26.62 13.26
C ASN A 341 -25.23 -27.89 13.01
N ALA A 342 -25.04 -28.70 14.05
CA ALA A 342 -24.26 -29.93 14.00
C ALA A 342 -24.73 -30.88 12.88
N GLU A 343 -26.04 -30.93 12.62
CA GLU A 343 -26.67 -31.76 11.59
C GLU A 343 -26.53 -31.17 10.17
N GLY A 344 -26.11 -29.91 10.03
CA GLY A 344 -25.96 -29.24 8.74
C GLY A 344 -27.28 -28.89 8.05
N THR A 345 -28.40 -28.92 8.77
CA THR A 345 -29.76 -28.73 8.25
C THR A 345 -30.29 -27.31 8.42
N GLN A 346 -29.85 -26.59 9.47
CA GLN A 346 -30.27 -25.23 9.79
C GLN A 346 -29.09 -24.27 9.72
N GLN A 347 -29.28 -23.13 9.04
CA GLN A 347 -28.32 -22.03 9.06
C GLN A 347 -28.40 -21.28 10.40
N LEU A 348 -27.25 -21.10 11.04
CA LEU A 348 -27.12 -20.35 12.30
C LEU A 348 -26.75 -18.90 12.02
N LYS A 349 -25.72 -18.68 11.19
CA LYS A 349 -25.22 -17.35 10.80
C LYS A 349 -24.65 -17.41 9.38
N THR A 350 -24.79 -16.32 8.64
CA THR A 350 -24.16 -16.13 7.33
C THR A 350 -23.52 -14.76 7.27
N SER A 351 -22.36 -14.67 6.64
CA SER A 351 -21.68 -13.41 6.37
C SER A 351 -21.03 -13.45 5.00
N ASP A 352 -21.10 -12.34 4.29
CA ASP A 352 -20.43 -12.09 3.02
C ASP A 352 -19.12 -11.29 3.21
N LYS A 353 -18.59 -11.21 4.43
CA LYS A 353 -17.41 -10.42 4.79
C LYS A 353 -16.16 -11.27 5.05
N GLY A 354 -16.18 -12.52 4.61
CA GLY A 354 -15.00 -13.37 4.69
C GLY A 354 -13.91 -12.91 3.73
N GLU A 355 -12.65 -13.12 4.11
CA GLU A 355 -11.49 -12.98 3.25
C GLU A 355 -10.71 -14.28 3.27
N ILE A 356 -10.31 -14.75 2.09
CA ILE A 356 -9.50 -15.94 1.92
C ILE A 356 -8.20 -15.59 1.20
N ARG A 357 -7.11 -16.16 1.70
CA ARG A 357 -5.78 -16.13 1.11
C ARG A 357 -5.25 -17.55 1.04
N ILE A 358 -4.87 -17.99 -0.16
CA ILE A 358 -4.18 -19.26 -0.35
C ILE A 358 -2.84 -18.96 -1.00
N ILE A 359 -1.75 -19.36 -0.35
CA ILE A 359 -0.41 -19.18 -0.88
C ILE A 359 0.13 -20.56 -1.22
N THR A 360 0.64 -20.73 -2.43
CA THR A 360 1.36 -21.92 -2.83
C THR A 360 2.83 -21.61 -3.06
N ARG A 361 3.66 -22.59 -2.74
CA ARG A 361 5.08 -22.63 -3.08
C ARG A 361 5.30 -23.83 -3.99
N LEU A 362 5.83 -23.62 -5.19
CA LEU A 362 6.02 -24.66 -6.20
C LEU A 362 7.49 -25.04 -6.32
N LYS A 363 8.00 -25.87 -5.40
CA LYS A 363 9.37 -26.40 -5.45
C LYS A 363 9.33 -27.93 -5.51
N LYS A 364 10.10 -28.55 -6.42
CA LYS A 364 10.24 -30.02 -6.56
C LYS A 364 10.21 -30.76 -5.22
N ASN A 365 11.12 -30.40 -4.32
CA ASN A 365 11.29 -31.03 -3.01
C ASN A 365 10.86 -30.10 -1.87
N GLY A 366 9.58 -29.76 -1.84
CA GLY A 366 9.02 -28.93 -0.78
C GLY A 366 7.82 -28.08 -1.18
N ALA A 367 7.05 -28.49 -2.20
CA ALA A 367 5.85 -27.77 -2.56
C ALA A 367 4.95 -27.62 -1.33
N SER A 368 4.31 -26.48 -1.14
CA SER A 368 3.46 -26.28 0.03
C SER A 368 2.28 -25.40 -0.31
N ILE A 369 1.22 -25.57 0.47
CA ILE A 369 0.00 -24.78 0.39
C ILE A 369 -0.32 -24.28 1.79
N ARG A 370 -0.72 -23.01 1.87
CA ARG A 370 -1.20 -22.39 3.09
C ARG A 370 -2.52 -21.70 2.85
N LEU A 371 -3.52 -22.05 3.64
CA LEU A 371 -4.78 -21.34 3.76
C LEU A 371 -4.72 -20.37 4.94
N ALA A 372 -5.11 -19.12 4.72
CA ALA A 372 -5.60 -18.23 5.76
C ALA A 372 -6.99 -17.74 5.37
N TYR A 373 -7.91 -17.83 6.31
CA TYR A 373 -9.25 -17.31 6.16
C TYR A 373 -9.63 -16.52 7.42
N ILE A 374 -10.29 -15.40 7.22
CA ILE A 374 -10.76 -14.53 8.29
C ILE A 374 -12.17 -14.05 7.98
N ASN A 375 -13.04 -14.11 8.96
CA ASN A 375 -14.32 -13.41 8.96
C ASN A 375 -14.53 -12.78 10.34
N LYS A 376 -14.26 -11.47 10.41
CA LYS A 376 -14.32 -10.70 11.65
C LYS A 376 -15.75 -10.58 12.18
N GLU A 377 -16.74 -10.51 11.29
CA GLU A 377 -18.16 -10.41 11.67
C GLU A 377 -18.64 -11.68 12.37
N LEU A 378 -18.20 -12.85 11.89
CA LEU A 378 -18.49 -14.13 12.53
C LEU A 378 -17.52 -14.45 13.67
N GLY A 379 -16.42 -13.71 13.84
CA GLY A 379 -15.34 -14.08 14.76
C GLY A 379 -14.68 -15.42 14.39
N LEU A 380 -14.64 -15.75 13.10
CA LEU A 380 -14.10 -17.00 12.57
C LEU A 380 -12.72 -16.78 11.93
N TYR A 381 -11.74 -17.56 12.37
CA TYR A 381 -10.37 -17.52 11.86
C TYR A 381 -9.91 -18.94 11.55
N ILE A 382 -9.33 -19.15 10.38
CA ILE A 382 -8.83 -20.46 9.96
C ILE A 382 -7.44 -20.28 9.39
N THR A 383 -6.49 -21.08 9.83
CA THR A 383 -5.13 -21.10 9.26
C THR A 383 -4.63 -22.53 9.14
N SER A 384 -4.12 -22.90 7.98
CA SER A 384 -3.34 -24.14 7.84
C SER A 384 -1.85 -23.86 8.13
N PRO A 385 -1.11 -24.84 8.64
CA PRO A 385 0.34 -24.76 8.73
C PRO A 385 0.98 -24.79 7.33
N ILE A 386 2.25 -24.39 7.24
CA ILE A 386 3.05 -24.52 6.03
C ILE A 386 3.73 -25.88 6.07
N ILE A 387 3.10 -26.89 5.46
CA ILE A 387 3.64 -28.24 5.41
C ILE A 387 3.98 -28.60 3.96
N PRO A 388 5.16 -29.20 3.70
CA PRO A 388 5.47 -29.77 2.40
C PRO A 388 4.45 -30.83 1.98
N ILE A 389 3.99 -30.76 0.75
CA ILE A 389 3.10 -31.73 0.11
C ILE A 389 3.81 -32.23 -1.15
N GLU A 390 3.55 -33.50 -1.51
CA GLU A 390 4.02 -34.08 -2.76
C GLU A 390 3.44 -33.33 -3.98
N GLY A 391 4.21 -33.25 -5.07
CA GLY A 391 3.76 -32.67 -6.35
C GLY A 391 4.42 -31.34 -6.76
N GLY A 392 5.68 -31.09 -6.36
CA GLY A 392 6.45 -29.95 -6.87
C GLY A 392 6.90 -30.11 -8.32
N TYR A 393 7.40 -29.03 -8.93
CA TYR A 393 7.88 -29.01 -10.32
C TYR A 393 9.40 -28.82 -10.40
N ASP A 394 10.01 -29.44 -11.42
CA ASP A 394 11.47 -29.58 -11.59
C ASP A 394 12.17 -28.32 -12.12
N ASP A 395 11.47 -27.48 -12.89
CA ASP A 395 12.08 -26.33 -13.56
C ASP A 395 11.12 -25.13 -13.55
N LEU A 396 11.43 -24.12 -12.73
CA LEU A 396 10.78 -22.82 -12.70
C LEU A 396 11.79 -21.68 -12.85
#